data_AF-A0A2W0BDJ5-F1
#
_entry.id   AF-A0A2W0BDJ5-F1
#
_cell.length_a   1.000
_cell.length_b   1.000
_cell.length_c   1.000
_cell.angle_alpha   90.00
_cell.angle_beta   90.00
_cell.angle_gamma   90.00
#
_symmetry.space_group_name_H-M   'P 1'
#
loop_
_entity.id
_entity.type
_entity.pdbx_description
1 polymer ?
#
loop_
_entity_poly.entity_id
_entity_poly.type
_entity_poly.pdbx_seq_one_letter_code
_entity_poly.pdbx_strand_id
1 'polypeptide(L)'
;MTLGFADFLTRVRSEGTTGIMPDHLIPFAARWHLLPLAYLYGLVDVLNVSHPGLPPWILGRLLPHGVWYYFPVTFLIKSTPAFLALLVLSLVAGGWTRPECRRACAFLLLPVAIWYGIAMTSGLDIGYRHVLPAVPFLAIFIAGGVTYLVRNAKKKSLALLPGVLVAAHVASAVLAYPDYFPYSDEFLGGSRNTYKYLTDSNNDWGQGLYQTALWLKQRNITDCWIAYDGAADLNYYGVPCRVLPGNPGDLLPMPPAEATGLFLISGLSYAGVEWEPGELQPYKVFHGLKPSDNIGGAMLVYRGTFDLRQVQAVSYAIKANSELQLDAAAALRDAEAALTLTPTSVRSRLKEAHALEHLGRRDEAKNAYAAALKQAEQTGAAWYPAEIADARNGIAR
;
A
#
# COMPACT_ATOMS: atom_id res chain seq x y z
N MET A 1 -0.22 -12.79 -26.30
CA MET A 1 -0.36 -14.26 -26.47
C MET A 1 -1.45 -14.74 -25.53
N THR A 2 -2.52 -15.35 -26.06
CA THR A 2 -3.53 -16.01 -25.24
C THR A 2 -2.99 -17.39 -24.83
N LEU A 3 -2.67 -17.55 -23.55
CA LEU A 3 -2.31 -18.85 -22.97
C LEU A 3 -3.45 -19.85 -23.21
N GLY A 4 -3.11 -21.08 -23.62
CA GLY A 4 -4.10 -22.15 -23.79
C GLY A 4 -4.63 -22.64 -22.45
N PHE A 5 -5.79 -23.29 -22.44
CA PHE A 5 -6.39 -23.87 -21.22
C PHE A 5 -5.47 -24.90 -20.52
N ALA A 6 -4.68 -25.66 -21.28
CA ALA A 6 -3.69 -26.59 -20.72
C ALA A 6 -2.52 -25.85 -20.04
N ASP A 7 -2.05 -24.75 -20.63
CA ASP A 7 -1.03 -23.90 -20.04
C ASP A 7 -1.54 -23.23 -18.76
N PHE A 8 -2.82 -22.80 -18.73
CA PHE A 8 -3.49 -22.31 -17.53
C PHE A 8 -3.44 -23.34 -16.40
N LEU A 9 -3.94 -24.55 -16.65
CA LEU A 9 -3.99 -25.58 -15.61
C LEU A 9 -2.60 -25.97 -15.10
N THR A 10 -1.60 -25.97 -15.98
CA THR A 10 -0.21 -26.25 -15.61
C THR A 10 0.35 -25.12 -14.75
N ARG A 11 0.07 -23.86 -15.12
CA ARG A 11 0.52 -22.66 -14.40
C ARG A 11 -0.14 -22.49 -13.03
N VAL A 12 -1.46 -22.67 -12.93
CA VAL A 12 -2.17 -22.64 -11.63
C VAL A 12 -1.70 -23.75 -10.71
N ARG A 13 -1.40 -24.95 -11.26
CA ARG A 13 -0.82 -26.04 -10.46
C ARG A 13 0.62 -25.78 -10.05
N SER A 14 1.41 -25.05 -10.87
CA SER A 14 2.80 -24.73 -10.54
C SER A 14 2.93 -23.56 -9.57
N GLU A 15 2.05 -22.56 -9.69
CA GLU A 15 1.99 -21.42 -8.77
C GLU A 15 1.34 -21.81 -7.43
N GLY A 16 0.47 -22.84 -7.45
CA GLY A 16 -0.36 -23.20 -6.31
C GLY A 16 -1.43 -22.13 -6.05
N THR A 17 -2.45 -22.46 -5.27
CA THR A 17 -3.32 -21.43 -4.69
C THR A 17 -3.03 -21.37 -3.20
N THR A 18 -2.30 -20.36 -2.79
CA THR A 18 -2.11 -20.08 -1.36
C THR A 18 -3.38 -19.39 -0.83
N GLY A 19 -4.11 -20.05 0.07
CA GLY A 19 -5.26 -19.44 0.77
C GLY A 19 -6.38 -20.40 1.18
N ILE A 20 -7.53 -19.84 1.57
CA ILE A 20 -8.72 -20.58 2.06
C ILE A 20 -9.44 -21.32 0.91
N MET A 21 -9.16 -20.96 -0.34
CA MET A 21 -9.82 -21.56 -1.50
C MET A 21 -9.20 -22.92 -1.83
N PRO A 22 -9.97 -24.03 -1.85
CA PRO A 22 -9.45 -25.33 -2.25
C PRO A 22 -8.81 -25.32 -3.64
N ASP A 23 -7.63 -25.92 -3.77
CA ASP A 23 -6.82 -25.96 -5.00
C ASP A 23 -7.53 -26.48 -6.25
N HIS A 24 -8.63 -27.21 -6.06
CA HIS A 24 -9.42 -27.79 -7.15
C HIS A 24 -10.54 -26.88 -7.67
N LEU A 25 -10.91 -25.81 -6.95
CA LEU A 25 -12.06 -24.97 -7.32
C LEU A 25 -11.79 -24.15 -8.58
N ILE A 26 -10.62 -23.52 -8.69
CA ILE A 26 -10.27 -22.74 -9.88
C ILE A 26 -10.14 -23.65 -11.13
N PRO A 27 -9.41 -24.79 -11.07
CA PRO A 27 -9.41 -25.77 -12.15
C PRO A 27 -10.81 -26.30 -12.52
N PHE A 28 -11.68 -26.52 -11.53
CA PHE A 28 -13.06 -26.94 -11.76
C PHE A 28 -13.86 -25.87 -12.51
N ALA A 29 -13.85 -24.62 -12.03
CA ALA A 29 -14.54 -23.51 -12.66
C ALA A 29 -14.05 -23.30 -14.10
N ALA A 30 -12.74 -23.44 -14.33
CA ALA A 30 -12.14 -23.34 -15.64
C ALA A 30 -12.59 -24.49 -16.56
N ARG A 31 -12.55 -25.74 -16.10
CA ARG A 31 -12.99 -26.92 -16.87
C ARG A 31 -14.45 -26.84 -17.31
N TRP A 32 -15.31 -26.33 -16.45
CA TRP A 32 -16.74 -26.19 -16.71
C TRP A 32 -17.13 -24.82 -17.29
N HIS A 33 -16.14 -23.97 -17.61
CA HIS A 33 -16.36 -22.63 -18.18
C HIS A 33 -17.36 -21.78 -17.37
N LEU A 34 -17.31 -21.88 -16.04
CA LEU A 34 -18.24 -21.15 -15.16
C LEU A 34 -17.97 -19.65 -15.15
N LEU A 35 -16.72 -19.24 -15.43
CA LEU A 35 -16.27 -17.86 -15.53
C LEU A 35 -15.29 -17.71 -16.70
N PRO A 36 -15.12 -16.49 -17.26
CA PRO A 36 -14.10 -16.25 -18.27
C PRO A 36 -12.71 -16.56 -17.72
N LEU A 37 -11.86 -17.20 -18.53
CA LEU A 37 -10.53 -17.65 -18.10
C LEU A 37 -9.68 -16.49 -17.55
N ALA A 38 -9.78 -15.30 -18.14
CA ALA A 38 -9.08 -14.10 -17.68
C ALA A 38 -9.43 -13.71 -16.23
N TYR A 39 -10.68 -13.93 -15.79
CA TYR A 39 -11.09 -13.67 -14.41
C TYR A 39 -10.49 -14.70 -13.45
N LEU A 40 -10.39 -15.96 -13.88
CA LEU A 40 -9.77 -17.02 -13.09
C LEU A 40 -8.25 -16.79 -12.96
N TYR A 41 -7.59 -16.30 -14.02
CA TYR A 41 -6.20 -15.83 -13.94
C TYR A 41 -6.03 -14.71 -12.92
N GLY A 42 -6.82 -13.64 -13.05
CA GLY A 42 -6.72 -12.52 -12.11
C GLY A 42 -7.01 -12.93 -10.66
N LEU A 43 -7.90 -13.91 -10.45
CA LEU A 43 -8.14 -14.45 -9.11
C LEU A 43 -6.91 -15.19 -8.55
N VAL A 44 -6.23 -16.00 -9.36
CA VAL A 44 -4.98 -16.67 -8.95
C VAL A 44 -3.91 -15.64 -8.61
N ASP A 45 -3.73 -14.62 -9.46
CA ASP A 45 -2.77 -13.54 -9.20
C ASP A 45 -3.07 -12.85 -7.86
N VAL A 46 -4.33 -12.50 -7.58
CA VAL A 46 -4.73 -11.87 -6.31
C VAL A 46 -4.48 -12.80 -5.12
N LEU A 47 -4.78 -14.11 -5.22
CA LEU A 47 -4.54 -15.07 -4.14
C LEU A 47 -3.04 -15.22 -3.84
N ASN A 48 -2.20 -15.24 -4.86
CA ASN A 48 -0.75 -15.34 -4.72
C ASN A 48 -0.13 -14.06 -4.16
N VAL A 49 -0.67 -12.88 -4.49
CA VAL A 49 -0.24 -11.61 -3.86
C VAL A 49 -0.74 -11.50 -2.42
N SER A 50 -1.91 -12.07 -2.11
CA SER A 50 -2.52 -12.00 -0.77
C SER A 50 -1.81 -12.87 0.28
N HIS A 51 -0.98 -13.83 -0.14
CA HIS A 51 -0.21 -14.69 0.75
C HIS A 51 1.29 -14.56 0.46
N PRO A 52 2.11 -14.15 1.42
CA PRO A 52 1.85 -14.03 2.86
C PRO A 52 1.13 -12.75 3.32
N GLY A 53 0.79 -11.87 2.39
CA GLY A 53 0.17 -10.56 2.64
C GLY A 53 1.14 -9.43 2.33
N LEU A 54 0.62 -8.22 2.13
CA LEU A 54 1.43 -7.04 1.79
C LEU A 54 1.68 -6.18 3.04
N PRO A 55 2.88 -5.61 3.22
CA PRO A 55 3.19 -4.70 4.33
C PRO A 55 2.29 -3.46 4.34
N PRO A 56 1.40 -3.28 5.34
CA PRO A 56 0.60 -2.06 5.44
C PRO A 56 1.33 -0.98 6.24
N TRP A 57 1.15 0.27 5.84
CA TRP A 57 1.37 1.42 6.72
C TRP A 57 0.05 1.84 7.36
N ILE A 58 -0.05 1.63 8.67
CA ILE A 58 -1.27 1.92 9.44
C ILE A 58 -0.94 2.51 10.81
N LEU A 59 -1.67 3.57 11.19
CA LEU A 59 -1.47 4.32 12.43
C LEU A 59 -0.01 4.78 12.63
N GLY A 60 0.66 5.13 11.52
CA GLY A 60 2.03 5.64 11.51
C GLY A 60 3.12 4.58 11.67
N ARG A 61 2.78 3.31 11.42
CA ARG A 61 3.70 2.18 11.53
C ARG A 61 3.63 1.31 10.29
N LEU A 62 4.79 0.95 9.76
CA LEU A 62 4.93 -0.12 8.78
C LEU A 62 4.89 -1.47 9.51
N LEU A 63 4.09 -2.41 9.02
CA LEU A 63 3.99 -3.77 9.55
C LEU A 63 4.51 -4.78 8.51
N PRO A 64 5.03 -5.94 8.95
CA PRO A 64 5.61 -6.93 8.04
C PRO A 64 4.60 -7.61 7.10
N HIS A 65 3.33 -7.65 7.49
CA HIS A 65 2.25 -8.29 6.73
C HIS A 65 0.90 -7.69 7.12
N GLY A 66 -0.15 -8.05 6.39
CA GLY A 66 -1.52 -7.63 6.69
C GLY A 66 -1.99 -8.04 8.09
N VAL A 67 -2.93 -7.26 8.63
CA VAL A 67 -3.50 -7.38 9.97
C VAL A 67 -5.02 -7.27 9.93
N TRP A 68 -5.68 -8.10 10.73
CA TRP A 68 -7.15 -8.20 10.74
C TRP A 68 -7.87 -6.86 11.02
N TYR A 69 -7.25 -5.94 11.74
CA TYR A 69 -7.84 -4.65 12.09
C TYR A 69 -7.65 -3.57 11.03
N TYR A 70 -6.94 -3.85 9.93
CA TYR A 70 -6.62 -2.86 8.91
C TYR A 70 -7.86 -2.20 8.32
N PHE A 71 -8.81 -2.98 7.81
CA PHE A 71 -10.01 -2.44 7.18
C PHE A 71 -10.96 -1.72 8.15
N PRO A 72 -11.24 -2.25 9.36
CA PRO A 72 -12.00 -1.50 10.37
C PRO A 72 -11.37 -0.15 10.70
N VAL A 73 -10.06 -0.10 10.93
CA VAL A 73 -9.35 1.16 11.26
C VAL A 73 -9.32 2.09 10.06
N THR A 74 -9.07 1.57 8.86
CA THR A 74 -9.07 2.34 7.61
C THR A 74 -10.46 2.94 7.35
N PHE A 75 -11.54 2.21 7.60
CA PHE A 75 -12.91 2.72 7.49
C PHE A 75 -13.15 3.89 8.44
N LEU A 76 -12.67 3.82 9.68
CA LEU A 76 -12.79 4.91 10.63
C LEU A 76 -11.99 6.15 10.18
N ILE A 77 -10.77 5.94 9.67
CA ILE A 77 -9.91 7.05 9.22
C ILE A 77 -10.44 7.68 7.92
N LYS A 78 -11.01 6.90 7.00
CA LYS A 78 -11.41 7.38 5.66
C LYS A 78 -12.86 7.85 5.59
N SER A 79 -13.67 7.56 6.61
CA SER A 79 -15.06 8.05 6.70
C SER A 79 -15.11 9.40 7.39
N THR A 80 -16.08 10.24 7.01
CA THR A 80 -16.27 11.49 7.73
C THR A 80 -16.81 11.21 9.15
N PRO A 81 -16.44 11.99 10.17
CA PRO A 81 -16.98 11.83 11.52
C PRO A 81 -18.49 11.93 11.56
N ALA A 82 -19.08 12.75 10.67
CA ALA A 82 -20.52 12.87 10.53
C ALA A 82 -21.16 11.57 10.00
N PHE A 83 -20.52 10.88 9.04
CA PHE A 83 -20.98 9.56 8.58
C PHE A 83 -20.93 8.52 9.70
N LEU A 84 -19.83 8.49 10.46
CA LEU A 84 -19.67 7.60 11.61
C LEU A 84 -20.71 7.90 12.71
N ALA A 85 -20.94 9.17 13.01
CA ALA A 85 -21.96 9.60 13.97
C ALA A 85 -23.37 9.22 13.51
N LEU A 86 -23.69 9.36 12.22
CA LEU A 86 -24.96 8.90 11.65
C LEU A 86 -25.13 7.39 11.73
N LEU A 87 -24.07 6.62 11.51
CA LEU A 87 -24.07 5.16 11.69
C LEU A 87 -24.38 4.77 13.13
N VAL A 88 -23.66 5.36 14.10
CA VAL A 88 -23.91 5.13 15.53
C VAL A 88 -25.33 5.54 15.92
N LEU A 89 -25.79 6.70 15.46
CA LEU A 89 -27.14 7.19 15.73
C LEU A 89 -28.21 6.22 15.20
N SER A 90 -27.98 5.63 14.03
CA SER A 90 -28.90 4.68 13.40
C SER A 90 -28.97 3.35 14.15
N LEU A 91 -27.83 2.89 14.69
CA LEU A 91 -27.76 1.73 15.59
C LEU A 91 -28.49 2.00 16.92
N VAL A 92 -28.24 3.15 17.55
CA VAL A 92 -28.83 3.50 18.86
C VAL A 92 -30.33 3.80 18.76
N ALA A 93 -30.81 4.36 17.63
CA ALA A 93 -32.22 4.64 17.43
C ALA A 93 -33.10 3.38 17.51
N GLY A 94 -32.53 2.19 17.27
CA GLY A 94 -33.21 0.91 17.51
C GLY A 94 -34.31 0.55 16.50
N GLY A 95 -34.48 1.32 15.42
CA GLY A 95 -35.46 1.00 14.37
C GLY A 95 -35.24 -0.35 13.69
N TRP A 96 -34.00 -0.83 13.72
CA TRP A 96 -33.56 -2.11 13.13
C TRP A 96 -33.99 -3.35 13.92
N THR A 97 -34.37 -3.20 15.20
CA THR A 97 -34.83 -4.32 16.04
C THR A 97 -36.31 -4.63 15.82
N ARG A 98 -37.05 -3.74 15.17
CA ARG A 98 -38.49 -3.91 14.95
C ARG A 98 -38.78 -5.07 13.98
N PRO A 99 -39.77 -5.93 14.27
CA PRO A 99 -40.07 -7.11 13.45
C PRO A 99 -40.21 -6.81 11.95
N GLU A 100 -40.84 -5.69 11.60
CA GLU A 100 -41.07 -5.25 10.22
C GLU A 100 -39.78 -4.80 9.50
N CYS A 101 -38.76 -4.34 10.24
CA CYS A 101 -37.49 -3.85 9.70
C CYS A 101 -36.38 -4.90 9.74
N ARG A 102 -36.48 -5.93 10.60
CA ARG A 102 -35.41 -6.93 10.83
C ARG A 102 -34.89 -7.56 9.54
N ARG A 103 -35.78 -7.91 8.61
CA ARG A 103 -35.39 -8.51 7.33
C ARG A 103 -34.61 -7.53 6.45
N ALA A 104 -35.05 -6.28 6.37
CA ALA A 104 -34.35 -5.25 5.61
C ALA A 104 -32.97 -4.95 6.22
N CYS A 105 -32.88 -4.84 7.55
CA CYS A 105 -31.61 -4.63 8.24
C CYS A 105 -30.65 -5.82 8.07
N ALA A 106 -31.14 -7.06 8.14
CA ALA A 106 -30.34 -8.24 7.84
C ALA A 106 -29.82 -8.22 6.40
N PHE A 107 -30.67 -7.87 5.43
CA PHE A 107 -30.27 -7.74 4.02
C PHE A 107 -29.19 -6.68 3.81
N LEU A 108 -29.20 -5.60 4.60
CA LEU A 108 -28.20 -4.53 4.49
C LEU A 108 -26.90 -4.85 5.24
N LEU A 109 -26.98 -5.38 6.47
CA LEU A 109 -25.82 -5.56 7.33
C LEU A 109 -25.10 -6.90 7.11
N LEU A 110 -25.79 -7.94 6.65
CA LEU A 110 -25.17 -9.24 6.41
C LEU A 110 -24.10 -9.18 5.30
N PRO A 111 -24.34 -8.54 4.13
CA PRO A 111 -23.29 -8.36 3.13
C PRO A 111 -22.09 -7.58 3.68
N VAL A 112 -22.32 -6.54 4.48
CA VAL A 112 -21.24 -5.78 5.13
C VAL A 112 -20.42 -6.69 6.05
N ALA A 113 -21.08 -7.46 6.92
CA ALA A 113 -20.41 -8.35 7.86
C ALA A 113 -19.61 -9.46 7.15
N ILE A 114 -20.19 -10.07 6.10
CA ILE A 114 -19.51 -11.10 5.31
C ILE A 114 -18.31 -10.50 4.58
N TRP A 115 -18.48 -9.34 3.93
CA TRP A 115 -17.43 -8.70 3.15
C TRP A 115 -16.25 -8.26 4.04
N TYR A 116 -16.52 -7.62 5.18
CA TYR A 116 -15.47 -7.29 6.14
C TYR A 116 -14.83 -8.55 6.73
N GLY A 117 -15.61 -9.58 7.04
CA GLY A 117 -15.07 -10.86 7.51
C GLY A 117 -14.04 -11.47 6.56
N ILE A 118 -14.29 -11.42 5.25
CA ILE A 118 -13.36 -11.86 4.22
C ILE A 118 -12.16 -10.91 4.10
N ALA A 119 -12.40 -9.60 4.07
CA ALA A 119 -11.33 -8.62 3.92
C ALA A 119 -10.31 -8.70 5.08
N MET A 120 -10.80 -8.85 6.32
CA MET A 120 -9.99 -8.97 7.54
C MET A 120 -9.14 -10.25 7.60
N THR A 121 -9.38 -11.24 6.74
CA THR A 121 -8.57 -12.47 6.66
C THR A 121 -7.69 -12.53 5.41
N SER A 122 -7.81 -11.56 4.50
CA SER A 122 -7.13 -11.61 3.19
C SER A 122 -5.63 -11.31 3.22
N GLY A 123 -5.17 -10.48 4.17
CA GLY A 123 -3.77 -10.01 4.20
C GLY A 123 -3.41 -8.98 3.12
N LEU A 124 -4.35 -8.63 2.25
CA LEU A 124 -4.17 -7.68 1.14
C LEU A 124 -4.51 -6.24 1.57
N ASP A 125 -3.72 -5.72 2.49
CA ASP A 125 -4.00 -4.47 3.21
C ASP A 125 -3.48 -3.22 2.49
N ILE A 126 -3.89 -3.06 1.23
CA ILE A 126 -3.43 -2.00 0.32
C ILE A 126 -4.55 -1.03 -0.06
N GLY A 127 -5.43 -0.71 0.88
CA GLY A 127 -6.30 0.47 0.79
C GLY A 127 -7.79 0.26 0.95
N TYR A 128 -8.47 1.34 1.33
CA TYR A 128 -9.91 1.39 1.63
C TYR A 128 -10.82 0.91 0.49
N ARG A 129 -10.34 1.00 -0.76
CA ARG A 129 -11.07 0.55 -1.95
C ARG A 129 -11.58 -0.88 -1.86
N HIS A 130 -10.88 -1.76 -1.16
CA HIS A 130 -11.27 -3.16 -1.02
C HIS A 130 -12.53 -3.34 -0.17
N VAL A 131 -12.92 -2.35 0.63
CA VAL A 131 -14.16 -2.37 1.44
C VAL A 131 -15.17 -1.30 1.04
N LEU A 132 -14.91 -0.54 -0.03
CA LEU A 132 -15.90 0.39 -0.61
C LEU A 132 -17.24 -0.26 -0.96
N PRO A 133 -17.33 -1.53 -1.41
CA PRO A 133 -18.62 -2.18 -1.66
C PRO A 133 -19.57 -2.19 -0.46
N ALA A 134 -19.07 -2.06 0.78
CA ALA A 134 -19.89 -1.99 1.98
C ALA A 134 -20.56 -0.62 2.21
N VAL A 135 -19.99 0.47 1.66
CA VAL A 135 -20.44 1.84 1.94
C VAL A 135 -21.90 2.10 1.52
N PRO A 136 -22.37 1.67 0.33
CA PRO A 136 -23.77 1.87 -0.06
C PRO A 136 -24.77 1.19 0.89
N PHE A 137 -24.45 -0.02 1.36
CA PHE A 137 -25.29 -0.74 2.32
C PHE A 137 -25.40 0.00 3.66
N LEU A 138 -24.27 0.52 4.15
CA LEU A 138 -24.22 1.34 5.36
C LEU A 138 -24.99 2.65 5.18
N ALA A 139 -24.87 3.32 4.04
CA ALA A 139 -25.59 4.56 3.74
C ALA A 139 -27.12 4.36 3.73
N ILE A 140 -27.61 3.26 3.12
CA ILE A 140 -29.04 2.93 3.11
C ILE A 140 -29.52 2.56 4.52
N PHE A 141 -28.72 1.81 5.27
CA PHE A 141 -29.01 1.49 6.67
C PHE A 141 -29.13 2.77 7.52
N ILE A 142 -28.20 3.71 7.35
CA ILE A 142 -28.23 5.03 7.98
C ILE A 142 -29.51 5.78 7.64
N ALA A 143 -29.89 5.83 6.35
CA ALA A 143 -31.10 6.52 5.92
C ALA A 143 -32.36 5.98 6.63
N GLY A 144 -32.46 4.66 6.78
CA GLY A 144 -33.53 4.01 7.54
C GLY A 144 -33.53 4.39 9.03
N GLY A 145 -32.37 4.32 9.69
CA GLY A 145 -32.22 4.65 11.10
C GLY A 145 -32.49 6.12 11.42
N VAL A 146 -32.01 7.02 10.58
CA VAL A 146 -32.29 8.47 10.66
C VAL A 146 -33.77 8.75 10.47
N THR A 147 -34.40 8.19 9.44
CA THR A 147 -35.85 8.38 9.18
C THR A 147 -36.67 7.90 10.36
N TYR A 148 -36.31 6.76 10.93
CA TYR A 148 -36.93 6.25 12.14
C TYR A 148 -36.79 7.23 13.32
N LEU A 149 -35.57 7.72 13.57
CA LEU A 149 -35.33 8.65 14.67
C LEU A 149 -36.17 9.92 14.53
N VAL A 150 -36.16 10.53 13.34
CA VAL A 150 -36.91 11.77 13.07
C VAL A 150 -38.41 11.57 13.30
N ARG A 151 -38.99 10.44 12.88
CA ARG A 151 -40.42 10.15 13.05
C ARG A 151 -40.83 9.87 14.50
N ASN A 152 -39.92 9.35 15.31
CA ASN A 152 -40.22 8.91 16.69
C ASN A 152 -39.63 9.85 17.76
N ALA A 153 -38.90 10.88 17.38
CA ALA A 153 -38.25 11.81 18.30
C ALA A 153 -39.28 12.65 19.07
N LYS A 154 -39.27 12.53 20.41
CA LYS A 154 -40.12 13.36 21.30
C LYS A 154 -39.65 14.82 21.41
N LYS A 155 -38.36 15.08 21.13
CA LYS A 155 -37.74 16.41 21.21
C LYS A 155 -37.36 16.88 19.80
N LYS A 156 -37.71 18.12 19.45
CA LYS A 156 -37.34 18.72 18.15
C LYS A 156 -35.83 18.70 17.90
N SER A 157 -35.01 18.89 18.92
CA SER A 157 -33.54 18.83 18.80
C SER A 157 -33.03 17.48 18.30
N LEU A 158 -33.63 16.37 18.76
CA LEU A 158 -33.29 15.02 18.30
C LEU A 158 -33.73 14.77 16.86
N ALA A 159 -34.84 15.39 16.43
CA ALA A 159 -35.30 15.33 15.04
C ALA A 159 -34.43 16.17 14.09
N LEU A 160 -33.80 17.25 14.56
CA LEU A 160 -32.93 18.11 13.77
C LEU A 160 -31.49 17.59 13.65
N LEU A 161 -31.01 16.83 14.65
CA LEU A 161 -29.63 16.34 14.71
C LEU A 161 -29.19 15.59 13.44
N PRO A 162 -29.96 14.66 12.86
CA PRO A 162 -29.54 13.99 11.63
C PRO A 162 -29.37 14.95 10.45
N GLY A 163 -30.20 15.98 10.34
CA GLY A 163 -30.08 16.99 9.28
C GLY A 163 -28.77 17.78 9.40
N VAL A 164 -28.37 18.13 10.63
CA VAL A 164 -27.07 18.78 10.91
C VAL A 164 -25.91 17.87 10.54
N LEU A 165 -25.97 16.58 10.89
CA LEU A 165 -24.91 15.62 10.56
C LEU A 165 -24.82 15.36 9.05
N VAL A 166 -25.94 15.27 8.34
CA VAL A 166 -25.93 15.18 6.87
C VAL A 166 -25.30 16.43 6.26
N ALA A 167 -25.66 17.63 6.73
CA ALA A 167 -25.04 18.86 6.27
C ALA A 167 -23.53 18.89 6.57
N ALA A 168 -23.09 18.40 7.73
CA ALA A 168 -21.68 18.27 8.07
C ALA A 168 -20.95 17.28 7.16
N HIS A 169 -21.55 16.12 6.84
CA HIS A 169 -20.97 15.15 5.89
C HIS A 169 -20.81 15.76 4.48
N VAL A 170 -21.82 16.50 4.01
CA VAL A 170 -21.74 17.24 2.74
C VAL A 170 -20.65 18.31 2.81
N ALA A 171 -20.54 19.04 3.91
CA ALA A 171 -19.50 20.04 4.10
C ALA A 171 -18.10 19.41 4.06
N SER A 172 -17.87 18.27 4.72
CA SER A 172 -16.62 17.49 4.63
C SER A 172 -16.27 17.16 3.18
N ALA A 173 -17.24 16.66 2.40
CA ALA A 173 -17.02 16.34 0.99
C ALA A 173 -16.70 17.59 0.16
N VAL A 174 -17.40 18.71 0.37
CA VAL A 174 -17.13 19.96 -0.34
C VAL A 174 -15.74 20.51 0.02
N LEU A 175 -15.36 20.47 1.30
CA LEU A 175 -14.05 20.95 1.76
C LEU A 175 -12.89 20.04 1.37
N ALA A 176 -13.16 18.76 1.09
CA ALA A 176 -12.17 17.84 0.53
C ALA A 176 -11.88 18.10 -0.95
N TYR A 177 -12.74 18.85 -1.66
CA TYR A 177 -12.49 19.21 -3.06
C TYR A 177 -11.22 20.08 -3.18
N PRO A 178 -10.35 19.84 -4.19
CA PRO A 178 -10.47 18.84 -5.25
C PRO A 178 -9.86 17.46 -4.90
N ASP A 179 -9.18 17.35 -3.76
CA ASP A 179 -8.34 16.23 -3.40
C ASP A 179 -9.07 15.22 -2.48
N TYR A 180 -10.01 14.48 -3.06
CA TYR A 180 -10.78 13.45 -2.34
C TYR A 180 -9.97 12.21 -1.97
N PHE A 181 -9.02 11.83 -2.82
CA PHE A 181 -8.26 10.60 -2.65
C PHE A 181 -7.48 10.56 -1.32
N PRO A 182 -6.73 11.60 -0.93
CA PRO A 182 -6.06 11.63 0.37
C PRO A 182 -7.00 11.91 1.54
N TYR A 183 -8.31 12.10 1.36
CA TYR A 183 -9.20 12.47 2.47
C TYR A 183 -9.08 11.52 3.67
N SER A 184 -9.01 12.09 4.88
CA SER A 184 -9.22 11.36 6.13
C SER A 184 -10.02 12.22 7.10
N ASP A 185 -10.52 11.59 8.16
CA ASP A 185 -11.26 12.16 9.28
C ASP A 185 -10.65 13.51 9.75
N GLU A 186 -11.49 14.54 9.90
CA GLU A 186 -11.08 15.89 10.28
C GLU A 186 -10.48 15.96 11.69
N PHE A 187 -10.90 15.07 12.61
CA PHE A 187 -10.32 14.96 13.95
C PHE A 187 -8.89 14.39 13.92
N LEU A 188 -8.52 13.71 12.85
CA LEU A 188 -7.14 13.28 12.58
C LEU A 188 -6.34 14.34 11.79
N GLY A 189 -6.96 15.50 11.52
CA GLY A 189 -6.36 16.64 10.80
C GLY A 189 -6.54 16.60 9.29
N GLY A 190 -7.46 15.79 8.78
CA GLY A 190 -7.85 15.79 7.37
C GLY A 190 -6.75 15.30 6.41
N SER A 191 -6.95 15.58 5.11
CA SER A 191 -6.04 15.18 4.01
C SER A 191 -4.58 15.58 4.22
N ARG A 192 -4.31 16.62 5.03
CA ARG A 192 -2.94 17.08 5.31
C ARG A 192 -2.14 16.13 6.19
N ASN A 193 -2.81 15.28 6.97
CA ASN A 193 -2.19 14.37 7.93
C ASN A 193 -2.38 12.90 7.57
N THR A 194 -3.04 12.58 6.47
CA THR A 194 -3.39 11.19 6.12
C THR A 194 -2.16 10.30 6.05
N TYR A 195 -1.06 10.77 5.44
CA TYR A 195 0.22 10.05 5.37
C TYR A 195 0.76 9.58 6.73
N LYS A 196 0.38 10.25 7.83
CA LYS A 196 0.77 9.86 9.20
C LYS A 196 0.04 8.61 9.68
N TYR A 197 -1.12 8.30 9.12
CA TYR A 197 -1.99 7.21 9.57
C TYR A 197 -2.19 6.13 8.52
N LEU A 198 -2.24 6.51 7.24
CA LEU A 198 -2.47 5.62 6.11
C LEU A 198 -1.71 6.16 4.89
N THR A 199 -1.02 5.28 4.18
CA THR A 199 -0.36 5.60 2.90
C THR A 199 -0.81 4.58 1.85
N ASP A 200 -0.01 4.35 0.80
CA ASP A 200 -0.42 3.54 -0.36
C ASP A 200 -1.65 4.19 -1.00
N SER A 201 -2.52 3.39 -1.59
CA SER A 201 -3.74 3.81 -2.24
C SER A 201 -4.80 4.40 -1.30
N ASN A 202 -4.49 4.59 -0.02
CA ASN A 202 -5.29 5.45 0.86
C ASN A 202 -4.90 6.93 0.78
N ASN A 203 -3.68 7.24 0.34
CA ASN A 203 -3.15 8.60 0.32
C ASN A 203 -2.77 9.05 -1.08
N ASP A 204 -1.97 8.25 -1.79
CA ASP A 204 -1.53 8.54 -3.15
C ASP A 204 -1.14 7.27 -3.89
N TRP A 205 -1.45 7.23 -5.18
CA TRP A 205 -1.05 6.16 -6.08
C TRP A 205 -0.59 6.72 -7.43
N GLY A 206 -0.12 7.96 -7.39
CA GLY A 206 0.48 8.61 -8.52
C GLY A 206 -0.19 9.90 -8.97
N GLN A 207 -1.44 10.12 -8.55
CA GLN A 207 -2.23 11.27 -9.01
C GLN A 207 -1.71 12.61 -8.47
N GLY A 208 -1.03 12.63 -7.31
CA GLY A 208 -0.47 13.86 -6.72
C GLY A 208 0.59 14.55 -7.59
N LEU A 209 1.08 13.87 -8.64
CA LEU A 209 2.08 14.43 -9.56
C LEU A 209 1.55 15.65 -10.34
N TYR A 210 0.26 15.66 -10.71
CA TYR A 210 -0.33 16.79 -11.42
C TYR A 210 -0.35 18.05 -10.56
N GLN A 211 -0.82 17.95 -9.31
CA GLN A 211 -0.80 19.06 -8.34
C GLN A 211 0.64 19.49 -8.06
N THR A 212 1.58 18.55 -8.02
CA THR A 212 3.00 18.84 -7.83
C THR A 212 3.58 19.68 -8.97
N ALA A 213 3.28 19.33 -10.22
CA ALA A 213 3.71 20.10 -11.39
C ALA A 213 3.17 21.54 -11.36
N LEU A 214 1.89 21.71 -11.01
CA LEU A 214 1.29 23.03 -10.84
C LEU A 214 1.95 23.83 -9.72
N TRP A 215 2.20 23.19 -8.57
CA TRP A 215 2.81 23.83 -7.41
C TRP A 215 4.24 24.30 -7.70
N LEU A 216 5.03 23.51 -8.43
CA LEU A 216 6.38 23.85 -8.87
C LEU A 216 6.37 25.02 -9.85
N LYS A 217 5.49 24.97 -10.86
CA LYS A 217 5.33 26.04 -11.85
C LYS A 217 4.93 27.38 -11.21
N GLN A 218 3.96 27.37 -10.30
CA GLN A 218 3.50 28.57 -9.60
C GLN A 218 4.61 29.24 -8.76
N ARG A 219 5.61 28.47 -8.34
CA ARG A 219 6.73 28.94 -7.51
C ARG A 219 8.02 29.15 -8.30
N ASN A 220 7.99 28.98 -9.62
CA ASN A 220 9.16 29.04 -10.50
C ASN A 220 10.32 28.14 -10.02
N ILE A 221 9.98 26.96 -9.51
CA ILE A 221 10.99 25.99 -9.07
C ILE A 221 11.42 25.17 -10.28
N THR A 222 12.71 25.23 -10.59
CA THR A 222 13.32 24.59 -11.76
C THR A 222 14.31 23.48 -11.40
N ASP A 223 14.50 23.19 -10.12
CA ASP A 223 15.37 22.11 -9.64
C ASP A 223 14.87 21.58 -8.28
N CYS A 224 14.82 20.26 -8.16
CA CYS A 224 14.32 19.53 -7.01
C CYS A 224 14.71 18.05 -7.09
N TRP A 225 14.53 17.35 -5.98
CA TRP A 225 14.53 15.90 -5.90
C TRP A 225 13.11 15.41 -5.68
N ILE A 226 12.75 14.27 -6.28
CA ILE A 226 11.43 13.66 -6.10
C ILE A 226 11.55 12.15 -5.91
N ALA A 227 10.93 11.64 -4.84
CA ALA A 227 10.70 10.22 -4.62
C ALA A 227 9.20 9.95 -4.73
N TYR A 228 8.82 9.17 -5.72
CA TYR A 228 7.43 9.00 -6.13
C TYR A 228 7.26 7.59 -6.69
N ASP A 229 6.22 6.91 -6.22
CA ASP A 229 5.86 5.58 -6.70
C ASP A 229 4.46 5.63 -7.31
N GLY A 230 4.43 5.74 -8.64
CA GLY A 230 3.22 5.84 -9.43
C GLY A 230 3.52 5.77 -10.93
N ALA A 231 2.49 5.51 -11.72
CA ALA A 231 2.65 5.21 -13.15
C ALA A 231 2.79 6.46 -14.05
N ALA A 232 2.67 7.67 -13.50
CA ALA A 232 2.63 8.88 -14.30
C ALA A 232 4.05 9.39 -14.66
N ASP A 233 4.25 9.76 -15.93
CA ASP A 233 5.52 10.30 -16.42
C ASP A 233 5.72 11.75 -15.98
N LEU A 234 6.83 12.02 -15.30
CA LEU A 234 7.23 13.36 -14.86
C LEU A 234 7.48 14.32 -16.04
N ASN A 235 8.04 13.81 -17.14
CA ASN A 235 8.36 14.64 -18.31
C ASN A 235 7.08 15.16 -18.98
N TYR A 236 6.04 14.34 -19.06
CA TYR A 236 4.72 14.73 -19.57
C TYR A 236 4.15 15.94 -18.81
N TYR A 237 4.33 15.99 -17.48
CA TYR A 237 3.89 17.09 -16.64
C TYR A 237 4.89 18.25 -16.52
N GLY A 238 6.06 18.15 -17.17
CA GLY A 238 7.11 19.16 -17.10
C GLY A 238 7.69 19.35 -15.69
N VAL A 239 7.77 18.27 -14.90
CA VAL A 239 8.34 18.29 -13.54
C VAL A 239 9.87 18.31 -13.64
N PRO A 240 10.56 19.39 -13.24
CA PRO A 240 12.01 19.55 -13.45
C PRO A 240 12.84 18.89 -12.34
N CYS A 241 12.31 17.86 -11.68
CA CYS A 241 12.99 17.22 -10.55
C CYS A 241 13.85 16.04 -11.01
N ARG A 242 14.97 15.83 -10.31
CA ARG A 242 15.76 14.61 -10.35
C ARG A 242 15.04 13.52 -9.58
N VAL A 243 14.79 12.39 -10.23
CA VAL A 243 14.05 11.26 -9.66
C VAL A 243 14.95 10.45 -8.74
N LEU A 244 14.45 10.13 -7.56
CA LEU A 244 15.01 9.15 -6.64
C LEU A 244 14.12 7.90 -6.69
N PRO A 245 14.67 6.69 -6.45
CA PRO A 245 13.90 5.44 -6.54
C PRO A 245 12.65 5.47 -5.65
N GLY A 246 11.46 5.42 -6.26
CA GLY A 246 10.19 5.23 -5.56
C GLY A 246 9.81 3.75 -5.48
N ASN A 247 10.20 2.99 -6.50
CA ASN A 247 9.89 1.59 -6.72
C ASN A 247 11.18 0.75 -6.89
N PRO A 248 11.22 -0.53 -6.47
CA PRO A 248 12.37 -1.42 -6.70
C PRO A 248 12.66 -1.71 -8.19
N GLY A 249 11.78 -1.32 -9.11
CA GLY A 249 12.01 -1.36 -10.56
C GLY A 249 12.69 -0.12 -11.16
N ASP A 250 12.91 0.94 -10.38
CA ASP A 250 13.38 2.23 -10.88
C ASP A 250 14.88 2.24 -11.19
N LEU A 251 15.25 1.87 -12.42
CA LEU A 251 16.63 1.96 -12.90
C LEU A 251 16.99 3.41 -13.26
N LEU A 252 17.51 4.14 -12.28
CA LEU A 252 17.81 5.58 -12.36
C LEU A 252 19.32 5.86 -12.24
N PRO A 253 19.79 7.06 -12.64
CA PRO A 253 21.15 7.50 -12.36
C PRO A 253 21.46 7.47 -10.86
N MET A 254 22.69 7.08 -10.51
CA MET A 254 23.12 7.00 -9.11
C MET A 254 23.04 8.38 -8.44
N PRO A 255 22.31 8.53 -7.32
CA PRO A 255 22.25 9.80 -6.61
C PRO A 255 23.59 10.11 -5.92
N PRO A 256 23.86 11.38 -5.57
CA PRO A 256 25.00 11.72 -4.72
C PRO A 256 24.79 11.17 -3.29
N ALA A 257 25.87 11.08 -2.51
CA ALA A 257 25.79 10.62 -1.11
C ALA A 257 25.09 11.62 -0.18
N GLU A 258 25.13 12.90 -0.54
CA GLU A 258 24.44 13.98 0.16
C GLU A 258 23.90 14.94 -0.90
N ALA A 259 22.72 15.50 -0.66
CA ALA A 259 22.19 16.55 -1.52
C ALA A 259 21.51 17.65 -0.72
N THR A 260 21.66 18.88 -1.21
CA THR A 260 20.99 20.06 -0.70
C THR A 260 19.94 20.53 -1.69
N GLY A 261 18.77 20.96 -1.20
CA GLY A 261 17.75 21.56 -2.03
C GLY A 261 16.33 21.29 -1.56
N LEU A 262 15.42 21.22 -2.51
CA LEU A 262 14.02 20.87 -2.32
C LEU A 262 13.81 19.37 -2.57
N PHE A 263 13.14 18.69 -1.66
CA PHE A 263 12.78 17.28 -1.76
C PHE A 263 11.27 17.13 -1.71
N LEU A 264 10.73 16.37 -2.66
CA LEU A 264 9.33 16.02 -2.76
C LEU A 264 9.20 14.51 -2.55
N ILE A 265 8.65 14.10 -1.42
CA ILE A 265 8.56 12.69 -1.05
C ILE A 265 7.08 12.31 -1.02
N SER A 266 6.65 11.39 -1.87
CA SER A 266 5.28 10.87 -1.83
C SER A 266 4.99 10.20 -0.49
N GLY A 267 3.75 10.22 -0.02
CA GLY A 267 3.35 9.50 1.19
C GLY A 267 3.70 8.01 1.13
N LEU A 268 3.64 7.41 -0.06
CA LEU A 268 4.02 6.03 -0.31
C LEU A 268 5.52 5.79 -0.12
N SER A 269 6.38 6.60 -0.75
CA SER A 269 7.84 6.52 -0.56
C SER A 269 8.24 6.85 0.88
N TYR A 270 7.55 7.81 1.52
CA TYR A 270 7.72 8.13 2.94
C TYR A 270 7.42 6.93 3.83
N ALA A 271 6.35 6.18 3.59
CA ALA A 271 6.03 4.98 4.36
C ALA A 271 7.03 3.84 4.16
N GLY A 272 7.51 3.72 2.92
CA GLY A 272 8.50 2.74 2.53
C GLY A 272 7.99 1.30 2.50
N VAL A 273 6.75 1.09 2.06
CA VAL A 273 6.16 -0.25 1.91
C VAL A 273 6.93 -1.14 0.94
N GLU A 274 7.63 -0.53 -0.03
CA GLU A 274 8.45 -1.21 -1.03
C GLU A 274 9.84 -1.63 -0.52
N TRP A 275 10.25 -1.13 0.65
CA TRP A 275 11.64 -1.22 1.14
C TRP A 275 11.77 -2.13 2.35
N GLU A 276 13.01 -2.44 2.71
CA GLU A 276 13.31 -3.10 3.99
C GLU A 276 13.00 -2.14 5.16
N PRO A 277 12.60 -2.67 6.33
CA PRO A 277 12.15 -1.86 7.45
C PRO A 277 13.30 -1.12 8.15
N GLY A 278 12.93 -0.10 8.93
CA GLY A 278 13.85 0.57 9.84
C GLY A 278 14.96 1.32 9.10
N GLU A 279 16.21 1.23 9.57
CA GLU A 279 17.36 1.95 9.00
C GLU A 279 17.66 1.61 7.54
N LEU A 280 17.07 0.54 7.01
CA LEU A 280 17.22 0.11 5.62
C LEU A 280 16.25 0.82 4.66
N GLN A 281 15.28 1.57 5.20
CA GLN A 281 14.36 2.34 4.39
C GLN A 281 15.05 3.61 3.83
N PRO A 282 15.10 3.82 2.50
CA PRO A 282 15.86 4.91 1.88
C PRO A 282 15.41 6.32 2.29
N TYR A 283 14.15 6.48 2.72
CA TYR A 283 13.56 7.78 3.06
C TYR A 283 13.36 7.99 4.56
N LYS A 284 13.97 7.14 5.40
CA LYS A 284 13.83 7.25 6.85
C LYS A 284 14.30 8.58 7.42
N VAL A 285 15.28 9.24 6.79
CA VAL A 285 15.76 10.56 7.21
C VAL A 285 14.64 11.60 7.27
N PHE A 286 13.56 11.43 6.50
CA PHE A 286 12.40 12.31 6.50
C PHE A 286 11.40 11.98 7.63
N HIS A 287 11.53 10.82 8.28
CA HIS A 287 10.68 10.45 9.42
C HIS A 287 10.96 11.35 10.62
N GLY A 288 9.90 11.83 11.25
CA GLY A 288 9.99 12.75 12.38
C GLY A 288 10.26 14.21 11.99
N LEU A 289 10.65 14.49 10.74
CA LEU A 289 10.71 15.85 10.21
C LEU A 289 9.30 16.33 9.85
N LYS A 290 9.00 17.57 10.23
CA LYS A 290 7.76 18.23 9.81
C LYS A 290 7.93 18.74 8.37
N PRO A 291 7.13 18.29 7.40
CA PRO A 291 7.19 18.83 6.04
C PRO A 291 6.79 20.31 6.05
N SER A 292 7.45 21.08 5.19
CA SER A 292 7.19 22.51 4.98
C SER A 292 5.88 22.77 4.23
N ASP A 293 5.45 21.82 3.40
CA ASP A 293 4.18 21.82 2.69
C ASP A 293 3.74 20.36 2.42
N ASN A 294 2.46 20.15 2.10
CA ASN A 294 1.93 18.86 1.68
C ASN A 294 1.02 19.08 0.45
N ILE A 295 1.59 18.89 -0.74
CA ILE A 295 0.93 19.21 -2.01
C ILE A 295 -0.15 18.15 -2.27
N GLY A 296 -1.38 18.62 -2.42
CA GLY A 296 -2.54 17.75 -2.66
C GLY A 296 -2.76 16.70 -1.56
N GLY A 297 -2.26 16.92 -0.33
CA GLY A 297 -2.38 15.97 0.78
C GLY A 297 -1.52 14.70 0.67
N ALA A 298 -0.71 14.58 -0.38
CA ALA A 298 -0.01 13.36 -0.76
C ALA A 298 1.51 13.52 -0.94
N MET A 299 1.99 14.70 -1.32
CA MET A 299 3.39 14.95 -1.68
C MET A 299 4.05 15.88 -0.65
N LEU A 300 4.90 15.29 0.18
CA LEU A 300 5.54 15.94 1.32
C LEU A 300 6.75 16.77 0.87
N VAL A 301 6.80 18.03 1.28
CA VAL A 301 7.82 18.99 0.83
C VAL A 301 8.84 19.27 1.92
N TYR A 302 10.11 19.02 1.65
CA TYR A 302 11.23 19.27 2.56
C TYR A 302 12.27 20.18 1.90
N ARG A 303 12.93 21.01 2.70
CA ARG A 303 14.06 21.83 2.27
C ARG A 303 15.22 21.66 3.24
N GLY A 304 16.41 21.45 2.71
CA GLY A 304 17.60 21.28 3.52
C GLY A 304 18.66 20.44 2.83
N THR A 305 19.57 19.93 3.64
CA THR A 305 20.64 19.01 3.25
C THR A 305 20.36 17.66 3.89
N PHE A 306 20.35 16.61 3.08
CA PHE A 306 20.02 15.26 3.53
C PHE A 306 21.07 14.27 3.06
N ASP A 307 21.41 13.33 3.95
CA ASP A 307 22.18 12.13 3.62
C ASP A 307 21.31 11.21 2.76
N LEU A 308 21.82 10.83 1.59
CA LEU A 308 21.17 9.97 0.61
C LEU A 308 21.89 8.62 0.46
N ARG A 309 22.80 8.25 1.37
CA ARG A 309 23.53 6.97 1.29
C ARG A 309 22.59 5.76 1.31
N GLN A 310 21.49 5.79 2.07
CA GLN A 310 20.49 4.72 1.99
C GLN A 310 19.79 4.68 0.63
N VAL A 311 19.56 5.84 0.00
CA VAL A 311 19.03 5.93 -1.38
C VAL A 311 20.04 5.38 -2.39
N GLN A 312 21.33 5.65 -2.22
CA GLN A 312 22.39 5.03 -3.02
C GLN A 312 22.43 3.51 -2.84
N ALA A 313 22.32 3.01 -1.61
CA ALA A 313 22.33 1.58 -1.31
C ALA A 313 21.21 0.83 -2.07
N VAL A 314 19.97 1.35 -2.03
CA VAL A 314 18.88 0.75 -2.80
C VAL A 314 19.08 0.90 -4.30
N SER A 315 19.67 2.01 -4.78
CA SER A 315 19.97 2.20 -6.21
C SER A 315 20.97 1.16 -6.72
N TYR A 316 22.01 0.86 -5.95
CA TYR A 316 22.94 -0.24 -6.23
C TYR A 316 22.24 -1.60 -6.23
N ALA A 317 21.35 -1.85 -5.26
CA ALA A 317 20.58 -3.10 -5.20
C ALA A 317 19.62 -3.27 -6.40
N ILE A 318 19.04 -2.19 -6.91
CA ILE A 318 18.22 -2.19 -8.13
C ILE A 318 19.09 -2.51 -9.34
N LYS A 319 20.25 -1.83 -9.48
CA LYS A 319 21.19 -2.04 -10.57
C LYS A 319 21.72 -3.47 -10.62
N ALA A 320 22.11 -4.03 -9.46
CA ALA A 320 22.52 -5.43 -9.32
C ALA A 320 21.44 -6.41 -9.82
N ASN A 321 20.16 -6.11 -9.59
CA ASN A 321 19.05 -6.91 -10.10
C ASN A 321 18.96 -6.87 -11.63
N SER A 322 19.06 -5.66 -12.19
CA SER A 322 18.91 -5.42 -13.62
C SER A 322 20.06 -6.03 -14.45
N GLU A 323 21.26 -6.06 -13.88
CA GLU A 323 22.47 -6.54 -14.55
C GLU A 323 22.70 -8.04 -14.39
N LEU A 324 22.02 -8.72 -13.46
CA LEU A 324 22.31 -10.12 -13.08
C LEU A 324 22.41 -11.09 -14.27
N GLN A 325 21.50 -10.97 -15.24
CA GLN A 325 21.48 -11.83 -16.44
C GLN A 325 22.40 -11.33 -17.57
N LEU A 326 22.85 -10.08 -17.50
CA LEU A 326 23.63 -9.40 -18.55
C LEU A 326 25.13 -9.43 -18.25
N ASP A 327 25.48 -9.10 -17.00
CA ASP A 327 26.84 -9.09 -16.46
C ASP A 327 26.78 -9.39 -14.96
N ALA A 328 26.89 -10.68 -14.62
CA ALA A 328 26.87 -11.12 -13.22
C ALA A 328 28.06 -10.56 -12.40
N ALA A 329 29.18 -10.21 -13.03
CA ALA A 329 30.31 -9.61 -12.34
C ALA A 329 30.03 -8.15 -11.98
N ALA A 330 29.33 -7.41 -12.84
CA ALA A 330 28.82 -6.07 -12.51
C ALA A 330 27.76 -6.13 -11.42
N ALA A 331 26.82 -7.07 -11.53
CA ALA A 331 25.80 -7.29 -10.50
C ALA A 331 26.41 -7.57 -9.12
N LEU A 332 27.49 -8.37 -9.05
CA LEU A 332 28.21 -8.63 -7.80
C LEU A 332 28.82 -7.34 -7.22
N ARG A 333 29.51 -6.54 -8.04
CA ARG A 333 30.13 -5.28 -7.58
C ARG A 333 29.08 -4.31 -7.03
N ASP A 334 27.92 -4.21 -7.68
CA ASP A 334 26.85 -3.34 -7.20
C ASP A 334 26.21 -3.89 -5.91
N ALA A 335 26.03 -5.22 -5.79
CA ALA A 335 25.55 -5.82 -4.54
C ALA A 335 26.52 -5.57 -3.37
N GLU A 336 27.83 -5.70 -3.60
CA GLU A 336 28.88 -5.38 -2.62
C GLU A 336 28.90 -3.88 -2.25
N ALA A 337 28.68 -3.00 -3.23
CA ALA A 337 28.56 -1.56 -2.99
C ALA A 337 27.32 -1.23 -2.14
N ALA A 338 26.17 -1.88 -2.39
CA ALA A 338 24.99 -1.77 -1.54
C ALA A 338 25.27 -2.24 -0.11
N LEU A 339 25.94 -3.39 0.05
CA LEU A 339 26.29 -3.96 1.36
C LEU A 339 27.33 -3.12 2.14
N THR A 340 28.16 -2.34 1.46
CA THR A 340 29.07 -1.39 2.11
C THR A 340 28.30 -0.27 2.83
N LEU A 341 27.16 0.14 2.27
CA LEU A 341 26.30 1.19 2.84
C LEU A 341 25.26 0.62 3.81
N THR A 342 24.71 -0.56 3.51
CA THR A 342 23.68 -1.25 4.30
C THR A 342 24.10 -2.71 4.56
N PRO A 343 25.06 -2.97 5.48
CA PRO A 343 25.62 -4.30 5.69
C PRO A 343 24.62 -5.33 6.24
N THR A 344 23.55 -4.85 6.87
CA THR A 344 22.45 -5.65 7.44
C THR A 344 21.28 -5.85 6.47
N SER A 345 21.38 -5.41 5.22
CA SER A 345 20.34 -5.62 4.20
C SER A 345 20.27 -7.10 3.81
N VAL A 346 19.11 -7.71 3.99
CA VAL A 346 18.83 -9.09 3.57
C VAL A 346 18.74 -9.13 2.05
N ARG A 347 18.00 -8.17 1.46
CA ARG A 347 17.80 -8.10 0.01
C ARG A 347 19.11 -7.87 -0.76
N SER A 348 20.01 -7.02 -0.24
CA SER A 348 21.33 -6.82 -0.86
C SER A 348 22.22 -8.04 -0.75
N ARG A 349 22.14 -8.77 0.38
CA ARG A 349 22.86 -10.03 0.58
C ARG A 349 22.41 -11.14 -0.35
N LEU A 350 21.10 -11.22 -0.63
CA LEU A 350 20.59 -12.16 -1.63
C LEU A 350 21.07 -11.82 -3.04
N LYS A 351 21.14 -10.52 -3.39
CA LYS A 351 21.67 -10.10 -4.69
C LYS A 351 23.14 -10.49 -4.86
N GLU A 352 23.95 -10.36 -3.81
CA GLU A 352 25.32 -10.87 -3.76
C GLU A 352 25.35 -12.39 -4.02
N ALA A 353 24.53 -13.15 -3.29
CA ALA A 353 24.43 -14.60 -3.46
C ALA A 353 24.04 -15.00 -4.89
N HIS A 354 23.07 -14.30 -5.49
CA HIS A 354 22.59 -14.56 -6.84
C HIS A 354 23.69 -14.31 -7.87
N ALA A 355 24.41 -13.20 -7.73
CA ALA A 355 25.51 -12.87 -8.63
C ALA A 355 26.65 -13.89 -8.52
N LEU A 356 27.03 -14.31 -7.30
CA LEU A 356 28.03 -15.36 -7.08
C LEU A 356 27.61 -16.70 -7.69
N GLU A 357 26.33 -17.07 -7.58
CA GLU A 357 25.78 -18.29 -8.19
C GLU A 357 25.90 -18.25 -9.72
N HIS A 358 25.53 -17.13 -10.35
CA HIS A 358 25.63 -16.94 -11.81
C HIS A 358 27.08 -16.96 -12.31
N LEU A 359 28.04 -16.53 -11.49
CA LEU A 359 29.47 -16.61 -11.77
C LEU A 359 30.07 -18.02 -11.54
N GLY A 360 29.28 -18.98 -11.06
CA GLY A 360 29.75 -20.32 -10.72
C GLY A 360 30.55 -20.42 -9.42
N ARG A 361 30.57 -19.36 -8.59
CA ARG A 361 31.28 -19.28 -7.30
C ARG A 361 30.44 -19.90 -6.17
N ARG A 362 30.20 -21.21 -6.27
CA ARG A 362 29.19 -21.94 -5.46
C ARG A 362 29.37 -21.83 -3.96
N ASP A 363 30.58 -22.04 -3.44
CA ASP A 363 30.81 -22.02 -1.98
C ASP A 363 30.57 -20.62 -1.39
N GLU A 364 30.96 -19.59 -2.12
CA GLU A 364 30.74 -18.19 -1.73
C GLU A 364 29.25 -17.82 -1.81
N ALA A 365 28.55 -18.26 -2.85
CA ALA A 365 27.11 -18.08 -2.96
C ALA A 365 26.35 -18.72 -1.77
N LYS A 366 26.72 -19.96 -1.39
CA LYS A 366 26.13 -20.64 -0.22
C LYS A 366 26.37 -19.88 1.08
N ASN A 367 27.58 -19.34 1.27
CA ASN A 367 27.90 -18.52 2.44
C ASN A 367 27.08 -17.23 2.46
N ALA A 368 26.90 -16.57 1.31
CA ALA A 368 26.07 -15.38 1.19
C ALA A 368 24.59 -15.67 1.47
N TYR A 369 24.03 -16.77 0.96
CA TYR A 369 22.68 -17.22 1.29
C TYR A 369 22.51 -17.53 2.79
N ALA A 370 23.46 -18.23 3.40
CA ALA A 370 23.44 -18.50 4.84
C ALA A 370 23.51 -17.21 5.68
N ALA A 371 24.30 -16.23 5.24
CA ALA A 371 24.37 -14.91 5.87
C ALA A 371 23.05 -14.15 5.73
N ALA A 372 22.41 -14.19 4.55
CA ALA A 372 21.10 -13.56 4.32
C ALA A 372 20.02 -14.16 5.22
N LEU A 373 19.99 -15.50 5.34
CA LEU A 373 19.05 -16.22 6.21
C LEU A 373 19.23 -15.81 7.68
N LYS A 374 20.49 -15.81 8.16
CA LYS A 374 20.81 -15.39 9.52
C LYS A 374 20.40 -13.93 9.78
N GLN A 375 20.63 -13.05 8.81
CA GLN A 375 20.26 -11.63 8.92
C GLN A 375 18.74 -11.44 8.95
N ALA A 376 17.99 -12.22 8.16
CA ALA A 376 16.53 -12.21 8.15
C ALA A 376 15.96 -12.64 9.51
N GLU A 377 16.52 -13.69 10.12
CA GLU A 377 16.15 -14.14 11.46
C GLU A 377 16.43 -13.08 12.53
N GLN A 378 17.57 -12.39 12.45
CA GLN A 378 17.95 -11.33 13.38
C GLN A 378 17.09 -10.06 13.26
N THR A 379 16.73 -9.68 12.03
CA THR A 379 15.92 -8.49 11.75
C THR A 379 14.43 -8.74 12.02
N GLY A 380 14.00 -9.99 11.85
CA GLY A 380 12.64 -10.45 12.08
C GLY A 380 12.11 -11.19 10.84
N ALA A 381 12.01 -12.51 10.95
CA ALA A 381 11.63 -13.39 9.84
C ALA A 381 10.28 -13.03 9.17
N ALA A 382 9.39 -12.37 9.89
CA ALA A 382 8.10 -11.91 9.37
C ALA A 382 8.23 -10.92 8.20
N TRP A 383 9.34 -10.17 8.10
CA TRP A 383 9.59 -9.22 7.01
C TRP A 383 10.12 -9.86 5.74
N TYR A 384 10.61 -11.10 5.82
CA TYR A 384 11.42 -11.74 4.77
C TYR A 384 10.93 -13.13 4.38
N PRO A 385 9.62 -13.41 4.27
CA PRO A 385 9.14 -14.76 3.99
C PRO A 385 9.64 -15.29 2.64
N ALA A 386 9.64 -14.45 1.59
CA ALA A 386 10.13 -14.80 0.26
C ALA A 386 11.66 -14.94 0.25
N GLU A 387 12.36 -13.99 0.85
CA GLU A 387 13.81 -13.97 0.96
C GLU A 387 14.37 -15.14 1.78
N ILE A 388 13.67 -15.58 2.83
CA ILE A 388 14.03 -16.78 3.61
C ILE A 388 13.86 -18.04 2.77
N ALA A 389 12.77 -18.15 2.00
CA ALA A 389 12.55 -19.29 1.13
C ALA A 389 13.63 -19.37 0.04
N ASP A 390 13.96 -18.23 -0.57
CA ASP A 390 15.02 -18.09 -1.57
C ASP A 390 16.39 -18.48 -1.01
N ALA A 391 16.76 -17.95 0.16
CA ALA A 391 18.01 -18.29 0.83
C ALA A 391 18.13 -19.80 1.12
N ARG A 392 17.06 -20.44 1.61
CA ARG A 392 17.04 -21.88 1.88
C ARG A 392 17.23 -22.70 0.61
N ASN A 393 16.57 -22.31 -0.48
CA ASN A 393 16.71 -22.95 -1.78
C ASN A 393 18.15 -22.82 -2.30
N GLY A 394 18.73 -21.62 -2.21
CA GLY A 394 20.11 -21.34 -2.62
C GLY A 394 21.17 -22.14 -1.85
N ILE A 395 20.96 -22.39 -0.55
CA ILE A 395 21.85 -23.23 0.27
C ILE A 395 21.80 -24.71 -0.18
N ALA A 396 20.62 -25.17 -0.59
CA ALA A 396 20.36 -26.56 -0.95
C ALA A 396 20.84 -26.96 -2.36
N ARG A 397 20.92 -26.00 -3.30
CA ARG A 397 21.52 -26.19 -4.64
C ARG A 397 23.03 -26.40 -4.54
#